data_AF-A0A3N1D187-F1
#
_entry.id   AF-A0A3N1D187-F1
#
_cell.length_a   1.000
_cell.length_b   1.000
_cell.length_c   1.000
_cell.angle_alpha   90.00
_cell.angle_beta   90.00
_cell.angle_gamma   90.00
#
_symmetry.space_group_name_H-M   'P 1'
#
loop_
_entity.id
_entity.type
_entity.pdbx_description
1 polymer ?
#
loop_
_entity_poly.entity_id
_entity_poly.type
_entity_poly.pdbx_seq_one_letter_code
_entity_poly.pdbx_strand_id
1 'polypeptide(L)'
;MIQNEVTAQASDVGFDPAQFDGKWRMARAASTILDPETGEMKQEPILDQWAENRTDGDVITYTIGVQIAENLTVHMGYTVKINDPQWVPYTVVKIDGDPDDPRIAPGDLLKGGMVLGQPIAWIKHVYVDPRTQFRITKNLDGTAQYVLQRRLSEDFQMLYGHVLTPDGRLEIDKHFYRESD
;
A
#
# COMPACT_ATOMS: atom_id res chain seq x y z
N MET A 1 8.07 -45.92 -1.42
CA MET A 1 7.62 -44.54 -1.66
C MET A 1 8.17 -43.70 -0.53
N ILE A 2 9.19 -42.89 -0.78
CA ILE A 2 9.76 -41.98 0.21
C ILE A 2 9.12 -40.62 -0.09
N GLN A 3 8.27 -40.13 0.81
CA GLN A 3 7.78 -38.76 0.77
C GLN A 3 8.95 -37.85 1.12
N ASN A 4 9.52 -37.18 0.11
CA ASN A 4 10.42 -36.07 0.34
C ASN A 4 9.56 -34.87 0.75
N GLU A 5 9.43 -34.66 2.06
CA GLU A 5 9.07 -33.34 2.58
C GLU A 5 10.19 -32.38 2.20
N VAL A 6 9.91 -31.51 1.24
CA VAL A 6 10.76 -30.35 0.96
C VAL A 6 10.48 -29.35 2.07
N THR A 7 11.16 -29.52 3.20
CA THR A 7 11.39 -28.42 4.14
C THR A 7 12.36 -27.48 3.45
N ALA A 8 11.84 -26.48 2.74
CA ALA A 8 12.64 -25.34 2.33
C ALA A 8 13.26 -24.74 3.60
N GLN A 9 14.56 -24.93 3.76
CA GLN A 9 15.33 -24.26 4.80
C GLN A 9 15.19 -22.75 4.56
N ALA A 10 14.43 -22.09 5.42
CA ALA A 10 14.29 -20.64 5.50
C ALA A 10 15.56 -20.00 6.08
N SER A 11 16.72 -20.27 5.46
CA SER A 11 18.00 -19.67 5.79
C SER A 11 18.64 -19.19 4.49
N ASP A 12 18.44 -17.91 4.17
CA ASP A 12 19.39 -17.02 3.44
C ASP A 12 18.72 -15.84 2.72
N VAL A 13 17.39 -15.70 2.78
CA VAL A 13 16.80 -14.38 2.51
C VAL A 13 17.00 -13.57 3.78
N GLY A 14 17.96 -12.64 3.78
CA GLY A 14 18.25 -11.75 4.91
C GLY A 14 17.00 -10.95 5.27
N PHE A 15 16.17 -11.50 6.15
CA PHE A 15 14.89 -10.93 6.56
C PHE A 15 15.13 -9.62 7.29
N ASP A 16 15.04 -8.53 6.54
CA ASP A 16 15.25 -7.17 7.01
C ASP A 16 14.14 -6.26 6.46
N PRO A 17 12.94 -6.31 7.05
CA PRO A 17 11.84 -5.43 6.69
C PRO A 17 12.09 -3.96 7.04
N ALA A 18 13.02 -3.66 7.95
CA ALA A 18 13.31 -2.30 8.39
C ALA A 18 13.93 -1.44 7.29
N GLN A 19 14.42 -2.04 6.19
CA GLN A 19 14.81 -1.29 4.98
C GLN A 19 13.68 -0.40 4.43
N PHE A 20 12.42 -0.76 4.68
CA PHE A 20 11.25 0.01 4.27
C PHE A 20 10.82 1.10 5.26
N ASP A 21 11.45 1.17 6.44
CA ASP A 21 11.12 2.15 7.48
C ASP A 21 11.41 3.58 7.01
N GLY A 22 10.72 4.53 7.64
CA GLY A 22 10.85 5.95 7.36
C GLY A 22 9.64 6.52 6.64
N LYS A 23 9.76 7.81 6.31
CA LYS A 23 8.74 8.58 5.60
C LYS A 23 9.03 8.64 4.12
N TRP A 24 7.98 8.45 3.35
CA TRP A 24 7.99 8.30 1.90
C TRP A 24 7.00 9.27 1.32
N ARG A 25 7.44 10.10 0.39
CA ARG A 25 6.61 11.14 -0.22
C ARG A 25 6.48 10.88 -1.72
N MET A 26 5.28 11.02 -2.25
CA MET A 26 5.00 10.69 -3.63
C MET A 26 5.74 11.65 -4.57
N ALA A 27 6.54 11.09 -5.47
CA ALA A 27 7.04 11.77 -6.65
C ALA A 27 5.89 11.94 -7.64
N ARG A 28 5.08 12.99 -7.46
CA ARG A 28 3.84 13.21 -8.22
C ARG A 28 4.05 13.08 -9.72
N ALA A 29 5.01 13.80 -10.28
CA ALA A 29 5.30 13.81 -11.72
C ALA A 29 5.64 12.42 -12.31
N ALA A 30 6.11 11.48 -11.50
CA ALA A 30 6.43 10.11 -11.92
C ALA A 30 5.31 9.09 -11.62
N SER A 31 4.30 9.48 -10.83
CA SER A 31 3.21 8.59 -10.42
C SER A 31 2.02 8.69 -11.37
N THR A 32 1.54 7.54 -11.83
CA THR A 32 0.51 7.43 -12.87
C THR A 32 -0.58 6.42 -12.50
N ILE A 33 -1.75 6.60 -13.10
CA ILE A 33 -2.92 5.73 -12.96
C ILE A 33 -3.44 5.38 -14.37
N LEU A 34 -3.91 4.16 -14.53
CA LEU A 34 -4.55 3.69 -15.76
C LEU A 34 -5.87 4.45 -15.96
N ASP A 35 -6.00 5.09 -17.11
CA ASP A 35 -7.27 5.60 -17.59
C ASP A 35 -8.10 4.45 -18.17
N PRO A 36 -9.26 4.11 -17.58
CA PRO A 36 -10.08 3.00 -18.07
C PRO A 36 -10.72 3.29 -19.44
N GLU A 37 -10.88 4.56 -19.83
CA GLU A 37 -11.50 4.93 -21.11
C GLU A 37 -10.51 4.77 -22.27
N THR A 38 -9.27 5.20 -22.07
CA THR A 38 -8.23 5.16 -23.12
C THR A 38 -7.31 3.95 -23.04
N GLY A 39 -7.21 3.32 -21.86
CA GLY A 39 -6.25 2.26 -21.58
C GLY A 39 -4.81 2.76 -21.40
N GLU A 40 -4.59 4.07 -21.34
CA GLU A 40 -3.26 4.68 -21.18
C GLU A 40 -2.98 5.07 -19.74
N MET A 41 -1.71 5.06 -19.33
CA MET A 41 -1.30 5.60 -18.03
C MET A 41 -1.31 7.13 -18.09
N LYS A 42 -2.01 7.77 -17.17
CA LYS A 42 -2.06 9.24 -17.02
C LYS A 42 -1.60 9.68 -15.64
N GLN A 43 -1.36 10.98 -15.51
CA GLN A 43 -1.06 11.61 -14.22
C GLN A 43 -2.18 11.32 -13.22
N GLU A 44 -1.81 10.90 -12.02
CA GLU A 44 -2.80 10.67 -10.96
C GLU A 44 -3.48 11.97 -10.49
N PRO A 45 -4.79 11.98 -10.24
CA PRO A 45 -5.53 13.20 -9.92
C PRO A 45 -5.32 13.72 -8.49
N ILE A 46 -4.68 12.94 -7.60
CA ILE A 46 -4.44 13.40 -6.22
C ILE A 46 -3.39 14.52 -6.19
N LEU A 47 -3.51 15.39 -5.19
CA LEU A 47 -2.60 16.52 -5.03
C LEU A 47 -1.29 16.08 -4.40
N ASP A 48 -1.37 15.14 -3.44
CA ASP A 48 -0.24 14.68 -2.67
C ASP A 48 -0.51 13.34 -1.97
N GLN A 49 0.56 12.62 -1.65
CA GLN A 49 0.51 11.44 -0.81
C GLN A 49 1.84 11.24 -0.09
N TRP A 50 1.76 10.85 1.19
CA TRP A 50 2.91 10.41 1.97
C TRP A 50 2.57 9.13 2.73
N ALA A 51 3.58 8.32 3.03
CA ALA A 51 3.45 7.12 3.83
C ALA A 51 4.60 7.01 4.83
N GLU A 52 4.32 6.45 5.99
CA GLU A 52 5.30 6.17 7.02
C GLU A 52 5.23 4.68 7.35
N ASN A 53 6.39 4.02 7.36
CA ASN A 53 6.52 2.66 7.89
C ASN A 53 7.43 2.71 9.11
N ARG A 54 7.07 1.93 10.10
CA ARG A 54 7.92 1.60 11.23
C ARG A 54 7.83 0.12 11.50
N THR A 55 8.98 -0.53 11.63
CA THR A 55 9.06 -1.95 11.90
C THR A 55 9.56 -2.22 13.31
N ASP A 56 8.97 -3.21 13.96
CA ASP A 56 9.43 -3.80 15.22
C ASP A 56 9.45 -5.32 15.06
N GLY A 57 10.64 -5.89 14.82
CA GLY A 57 10.82 -7.29 14.45
C GLY A 57 10.12 -7.63 13.13
N ASP A 58 9.07 -8.46 13.19
CA ASP A 58 8.25 -8.84 12.04
C ASP A 58 6.92 -8.08 11.96
N VAL A 59 6.73 -7.04 12.77
CA VAL A 59 5.51 -6.21 12.80
C VAL A 59 5.77 -4.88 12.11
N ILE A 60 4.95 -4.54 11.12
CA ILE A 60 4.94 -3.23 10.45
C ILE A 60 3.76 -2.42 10.98
N THR A 61 4.03 -1.20 11.44
CA THR A 61 3.02 -0.15 11.58
C THR A 61 3.12 0.78 10.39
N TYR A 62 2.00 0.95 9.69
CA TYR A 62 1.90 1.76 8.49
C TYR A 62 0.87 2.86 8.68
N THR A 63 1.24 4.07 8.28
CA THR A 63 0.32 5.21 8.13
C THR A 63 0.51 5.82 6.75
N ILE A 64 -0.57 6.32 6.17
CA ILE A 64 -0.57 7.06 4.91
C ILE A 64 -1.46 8.30 5.06
N GLY A 65 -1.09 9.38 4.39
CA GLY A 65 -1.97 10.51 4.12
C GLY A 65 -2.14 10.67 2.61
N VAL A 66 -3.38 10.80 2.14
CA VAL A 66 -3.71 11.05 0.73
C VAL A 66 -4.47 12.36 0.65
N GLN A 67 -3.86 13.36 0.01
CA GLN A 67 -4.49 14.67 -0.20
C GLN A 67 -5.29 14.64 -1.49
N ILE A 68 -6.61 14.60 -1.32
CA ILE A 68 -7.58 14.54 -2.41
C ILE A 68 -7.92 15.96 -2.90
N ALA A 69 -7.82 16.94 -2.01
CA ALA A 69 -7.95 18.36 -2.34
C ALA A 69 -7.17 19.26 -1.37
N GLU A 70 -7.07 20.54 -1.70
CA GLU A 70 -6.31 21.52 -0.90
C GLU A 70 -6.70 21.52 0.58
N ASN A 71 -7.99 21.30 0.86
CA ASN A 71 -8.57 21.29 2.21
C ASN A 71 -9.00 19.89 2.69
N LEU A 72 -8.60 18.82 2.00
CA LEU A 72 -9.07 17.46 2.29
C LEU A 72 -7.95 16.44 2.17
N THR A 73 -7.52 15.90 3.31
CA THR A 73 -6.57 14.78 3.40
C THR A 73 -7.17 13.65 4.23
N VAL A 74 -7.18 12.43 3.67
CA VAL A 74 -7.60 11.23 4.39
C VAL A 74 -6.39 10.45 4.84
N HIS A 75 -6.37 10.07 6.11
CA HIS A 75 -5.30 9.27 6.70
C HIS A 75 -5.79 7.87 6.98
N MET A 76 -4.97 6.89 6.60
CA MET A 76 -5.29 5.48 6.83
C MET A 76 -4.09 4.77 7.43
N GLY A 77 -4.34 3.68 8.15
CA GLY A 77 -3.26 2.90 8.73
C GLY A 77 -3.65 1.49 9.12
N TYR A 78 -2.63 0.69 9.42
CA TYR A 78 -2.75 -0.65 9.96
C TYR A 78 -1.47 -1.03 10.72
N THR A 79 -1.58 -2.04 11.57
CA THR A 79 -0.45 -2.77 12.14
C THR A 79 -0.58 -4.23 11.73
N VAL A 80 0.46 -4.79 11.12
CA VAL A 80 0.42 -6.14 10.54
C VAL A 80 1.69 -6.91 10.85
N LYS A 81 1.56 -8.19 11.15
CA LYS A 81 2.67 -9.12 11.22
C LYS A 81 2.98 -9.66 9.81
N ILE A 82 4.23 -9.58 9.40
CA ILE A 82 4.69 -10.01 8.08
C ILE A 82 4.56 -11.53 7.96
N ASN A 83 4.11 -12.01 6.79
CA ASN A 83 3.88 -13.42 6.47
C ASN A 83 2.85 -14.12 7.38
N ASP A 84 2.08 -13.35 8.18
CA ASP A 84 1.04 -13.90 9.03
C ASP A 84 -0.20 -14.31 8.20
N PRO A 85 -0.79 -15.50 8.44
CA PRO A 85 -2.03 -15.91 7.78
C PRO A 85 -3.26 -15.08 8.21
N GLN A 86 -3.19 -14.25 9.25
CA GLN A 86 -4.28 -13.38 9.67
C GLN A 86 -4.41 -12.16 8.78
N TRP A 87 -5.65 -11.78 8.50
CA TRP A 87 -5.99 -10.52 7.83
C TRP A 87 -6.21 -9.44 8.88
N VAL A 88 -5.66 -8.24 8.66
CA VAL A 88 -5.84 -7.10 9.57
C VAL A 88 -6.61 -5.97 8.89
N PRO A 89 -7.35 -5.13 9.63
CA PRO A 89 -8.13 -4.05 9.03
C PRO A 89 -7.22 -2.89 8.61
N TYR A 90 -7.41 -2.40 7.39
CA TYR A 90 -6.86 -1.12 6.93
C TYR A 90 -7.92 -0.04 7.14
N THR A 91 -7.64 0.89 8.04
CA THR A 91 -8.68 1.75 8.66
C THR A 91 -8.42 3.22 8.36
N VAL A 92 -9.48 4.01 8.18
CA VAL A 92 -9.39 5.48 8.17
C VAL A 92 -9.19 5.96 9.61
N VAL A 93 -8.04 6.56 9.90
CA VAL A 93 -7.65 6.95 11.27
C VAL A 93 -7.83 8.44 11.54
N LYS A 94 -7.85 9.26 10.49
CA LYS A 94 -8.02 10.71 10.58
C LYS A 94 -8.51 11.27 9.25
N ILE A 95 -9.30 12.33 9.30
CA ILE A 95 -9.63 13.17 8.14
C ILE A 95 -9.27 14.60 8.53
N ASP A 96 -8.38 15.22 7.76
CA ASP A 96 -8.14 16.66 7.83
C ASP A 96 -9.02 17.34 6.78
N GLY A 97 -10.06 18.04 7.23
CA GLY A 97 -11.09 18.62 6.37
C GLY A 97 -12.50 18.29 6.86
N ASP A 98 -13.47 18.36 5.95
CA ASP A 98 -14.85 17.96 6.22
C ASP A 98 -15.01 16.43 6.10
N PRO A 99 -15.38 15.71 7.18
CA PRO A 99 -15.61 14.27 7.14
C PRO A 99 -16.88 13.86 6.38
N ASP A 100 -17.73 14.80 5.97
CA ASP A 100 -18.91 14.55 5.13
C ASP A 100 -18.72 15.04 3.69
N ASP A 101 -17.48 15.37 3.29
CA ASP A 101 -17.17 15.86 1.95
C ASP A 101 -17.58 14.84 0.87
N PRO A 102 -18.32 15.23 -0.19
CA PRO A 102 -18.76 14.28 -1.22
C PRO A 102 -17.61 13.57 -1.93
N ARG A 103 -16.38 14.12 -1.89
CA ARG A 103 -15.19 13.50 -2.50
C ARG A 103 -14.67 12.29 -1.72
N ILE A 104 -15.06 12.10 -0.46
CA ILE A 104 -14.71 10.88 0.30
C ILE A 104 -15.73 9.75 0.13
N ALA A 105 -16.84 10.00 -0.57
CA ALA A 105 -17.81 8.98 -0.92
C ALA A 105 -17.23 8.00 -1.97
N PRO A 106 -17.86 6.82 -2.16
CA PRO A 106 -17.44 5.87 -3.18
C PRO A 106 -17.35 6.49 -4.59
N GLY A 107 -16.26 6.24 -5.31
CA GLY A 107 -16.03 6.75 -6.66
C GLY A 107 -14.75 6.20 -7.30
N ASP A 108 -14.32 6.78 -8.43
CA ASP A 108 -13.16 6.28 -9.21
C ASP A 108 -11.86 6.24 -8.38
N LEU A 109 -11.65 7.28 -7.56
CA LEU A 109 -10.48 7.35 -6.69
C LEU A 109 -10.64 6.46 -5.44
N LEU A 110 -11.86 6.39 -4.89
CA LEU A 110 -12.16 5.77 -3.61
C LEU A 110 -13.23 4.70 -3.78
N LYS A 111 -12.87 3.53 -4.32
CA LYS A 111 -13.83 2.47 -4.71
C LYS A 111 -14.85 2.09 -3.60
N GLY A 112 -14.46 2.11 -2.33
CA GLY A 112 -15.31 1.78 -1.18
C GLY A 112 -15.80 2.96 -0.35
N GLY A 113 -15.43 4.20 -0.71
CA GLY A 113 -15.57 5.37 0.16
C GLY A 113 -14.69 5.31 1.40
N MET A 114 -14.70 6.37 2.20
CA MET A 114 -13.89 6.50 3.40
C MET A 114 -14.72 7.04 4.56
N VAL A 115 -14.85 6.26 5.63
CA VAL A 115 -15.56 6.65 6.85
C VAL A 115 -14.61 6.58 8.02
N LEU A 116 -14.51 7.67 8.80
CA LEU A 116 -13.61 7.76 9.93
C LEU A 116 -13.85 6.61 10.94
N GLY A 117 -12.77 5.93 11.32
CA GLY A 117 -12.78 4.80 12.25
C GLY A 117 -13.24 3.47 11.65
N GLN A 118 -13.62 3.43 10.36
CA GLN A 118 -14.05 2.21 9.70
C GLN A 118 -12.93 1.60 8.82
N PRO A 119 -12.88 0.27 8.72
CA PRO A 119 -12.01 -0.40 7.78
C PRO A 119 -12.48 -0.14 6.35
N ILE A 120 -11.54 0.08 5.43
CA ILE A 120 -11.77 0.20 3.99
C ILE A 120 -11.38 -1.07 3.23
N ALA A 121 -10.56 -1.91 3.84
CA ALA A 121 -10.10 -3.18 3.30
C ALA A 121 -9.52 -4.06 4.41
N TRP A 122 -9.33 -5.33 4.07
CA TRP A 122 -8.48 -6.24 4.83
C TRP A 122 -7.15 -6.43 4.11
N ILE A 123 -6.06 -6.48 4.87
CA ILE A 123 -4.71 -6.52 4.32
C ILE A 123 -3.86 -7.66 4.92
N LYS A 124 -2.88 -8.08 4.12
CA LYS A 124 -1.76 -8.94 4.51
C LYS A 124 -0.47 -8.42 3.91
N HIS A 125 0.64 -8.67 4.59
CA HIS A 125 1.98 -8.39 4.08
C HIS A 125 2.78 -9.66 3.87
N VAL A 126 3.41 -9.76 2.71
CA VAL A 126 4.33 -10.83 2.34
C VAL A 126 5.70 -10.21 2.07
N TYR A 127 6.72 -10.74 2.73
CA TYR A 127 8.10 -10.37 2.47
C TYR A 127 8.72 -11.38 1.50
N VAL A 128 9.38 -10.86 0.46
CA VAL A 128 9.98 -11.68 -0.60
C VAL A 128 11.49 -11.61 -0.53
N ASP A 129 12.04 -10.40 -0.50
CA ASP A 129 13.48 -10.12 -0.44
C ASP A 129 13.75 -8.76 0.23
N PRO A 130 15.02 -8.39 0.53
CA PRO A 130 15.37 -7.13 1.20
C PRO A 130 14.84 -5.85 0.54
N ARG A 131 14.45 -5.92 -0.74
CA ARG A 131 13.93 -4.80 -1.50
C ARG A 131 12.49 -5.00 -1.92
N THR A 132 11.84 -6.13 -1.65
CA THR A 132 10.51 -6.44 -2.20
C THR A 132 9.55 -6.98 -1.14
N GLN A 133 8.40 -6.32 -1.04
CA GLN A 133 7.25 -6.76 -0.27
C GLN A 133 5.99 -6.69 -1.12
N PHE A 134 5.00 -7.51 -0.79
CA PHE A 134 3.66 -7.42 -1.34
C PHE A 134 2.66 -7.12 -0.24
N ARG A 135 1.77 -6.17 -0.50
CA ARG A 135 0.53 -5.99 0.26
C ARG A 135 -0.61 -6.60 -0.53
N ILE A 136 -1.25 -7.61 0.03
CA ILE A 136 -2.43 -8.25 -0.57
C ILE A 136 -3.66 -7.67 0.10
N THR A 137 -4.66 -7.29 -0.68
CA THR A 137 -5.87 -6.64 -0.18
C THR A 137 -7.14 -7.35 -0.64
N LYS A 138 -8.16 -7.31 0.20
CA LYS A 138 -9.51 -7.77 -0.11
C LYS A 138 -10.54 -6.79 0.46
N ASN A 139 -11.69 -6.71 -0.20
CA ASN A 139 -12.83 -5.92 0.24
C ASN A 139 -13.40 -6.46 1.56
N LEU A 140 -14.25 -5.67 2.22
CA LEU A 140 -14.86 -6.05 3.50
C LEU A 140 -15.73 -7.31 3.41
N ASP A 141 -16.33 -7.56 2.24
CA ASP A 141 -17.10 -8.77 1.92
C ASP A 141 -16.22 -10.00 1.65
N GLY A 142 -14.90 -9.84 1.64
CA GLY A 142 -13.91 -10.90 1.42
C GLY A 142 -13.50 -11.11 -0.03
N THR A 143 -14.11 -10.40 -1.00
CA THR A 143 -13.72 -10.48 -2.42
C THR A 143 -12.35 -9.84 -2.66
N ALA A 144 -11.60 -10.37 -3.62
CA ALA A 144 -10.28 -9.85 -3.96
C ALA A 144 -10.36 -8.38 -4.42
N GLN A 145 -9.46 -7.53 -3.92
CA GLN A 145 -9.47 -6.11 -4.24
C GLN A 145 -8.30 -5.75 -5.18
N TYR A 146 -7.06 -5.81 -4.68
CA TYR A 146 -5.84 -5.62 -5.45
C TYR A 146 -4.62 -6.20 -4.73
N VAL A 147 -3.49 -6.27 -5.43
CA VAL A 147 -2.17 -6.52 -4.85
C VAL A 147 -1.28 -5.29 -5.09
N LEU A 148 -0.60 -4.81 -4.05
CA LEU A 148 0.40 -3.75 -4.18
C LEU A 148 1.79 -4.37 -4.04
N GLN A 149 2.56 -4.35 -5.12
CA GLN A 149 4.01 -4.57 -5.05
C GLN A 149 4.67 -3.33 -4.46
N ARG A 150 5.60 -3.52 -3.53
CA ARG A 150 6.45 -2.47 -2.96
C ARG A 150 7.90 -2.86 -3.18
N ARG A 151 8.63 -2.11 -4.00
CA ARG A 151 10.02 -2.39 -4.33
C ARG A 151 10.93 -1.19 -4.08
N LEU A 152 11.97 -1.36 -3.29
CA LEU A 152 13.00 -0.33 -3.07
C LEU A 152 13.95 -0.26 -4.27
N SER A 153 14.48 0.92 -4.58
CA SER A 153 15.65 1.10 -5.46
C SER A 153 16.91 0.46 -4.87
N GLU A 154 17.97 0.35 -5.67
CA GLU A 154 19.26 -0.23 -5.24
C GLU A 154 19.93 0.57 -4.12
N ASP A 155 19.74 1.89 -4.12
CA ASP A 155 20.27 2.83 -3.14
C ASP A 155 19.31 3.09 -1.96
N PHE A 156 18.16 2.39 -1.93
CA PHE A 156 17.12 2.51 -0.90
C PHE A 156 16.51 3.92 -0.74
N GLN A 157 16.72 4.81 -1.73
CA GLN A 157 16.20 6.18 -1.72
C GLN A 157 14.81 6.31 -2.36
N MET A 158 14.43 5.35 -3.20
CA MET A 158 13.14 5.31 -3.88
C MET A 158 12.35 4.06 -3.49
N LEU A 159 11.04 4.21 -3.39
CA LEU A 159 10.09 3.13 -3.24
C LEU A 159 9.13 3.16 -4.44
N TYR A 160 9.11 2.08 -5.20
CA TYR A 160 8.19 1.85 -6.31
C TYR A 160 7.00 1.03 -5.83
N GLY A 161 5.80 1.51 -6.13
CA GLY A 161 4.54 0.89 -5.77
C GLY A 161 3.74 0.54 -7.02
N HIS A 162 3.45 -0.73 -7.28
CA HIS A 162 2.59 -1.13 -8.39
C HIS A 162 1.31 -1.75 -7.86
N VAL A 163 0.17 -1.11 -8.12
CA VAL A 163 -1.15 -1.66 -7.80
C VAL A 163 -1.60 -2.51 -8.98
N LEU A 164 -1.79 -3.79 -8.72
CA LEU A 164 -2.22 -4.80 -9.67
C LEU A 164 -3.65 -5.25 -9.32
N THR A 165 -4.51 -5.35 -10.32
CA THR A 165 -5.80 -6.02 -10.19
C THR A 165 -5.63 -7.48 -9.77
N PRO A 166 -6.72 -8.15 -9.32
CA PRO A 166 -6.66 -9.58 -8.98
C PRO A 166 -6.21 -10.50 -10.14
N ASP A 167 -6.39 -10.09 -11.39
CA ASP A 167 -5.92 -10.79 -12.60
C ASP A 167 -4.52 -10.34 -13.08
N GLY A 168 -3.85 -9.47 -12.32
CA GLY A 168 -2.45 -9.09 -12.53
C GLY A 168 -2.22 -7.90 -13.48
N ARG A 169 -3.26 -7.18 -13.89
CA ARG A 169 -3.15 -5.97 -14.70
C ARG A 169 -2.71 -4.79 -13.83
N LEU A 170 -1.76 -4.00 -14.31
CA LEU A 170 -1.35 -2.76 -13.66
C LEU A 170 -2.46 -1.70 -13.72
N GLU A 171 -2.87 -1.18 -12.56
CA GLU A 171 -3.80 -0.03 -12.46
C GLU A 171 -3.10 1.26 -12.03
N ILE A 172 -2.09 1.18 -11.16
CA ILE A 172 -1.43 2.37 -10.61
C ILE A 172 0.06 2.10 -10.51
N ASP A 173 0.87 3.04 -11.00
CA ASP A 173 2.31 3.08 -10.80
C ASP A 173 2.68 4.27 -9.91
N LYS A 174 3.25 3.99 -8.74
CA LYS A 174 3.58 4.97 -7.71
C LYS A 174 5.07 5.02 -7.51
N HIS A 175 5.60 6.23 -7.42
CA HIS A 175 7.00 6.47 -7.12
C HIS A 175 7.05 7.33 -5.86
N PHE A 176 7.83 6.92 -4.88
CA PHE A 176 8.05 7.69 -3.66
C PHE A 176 9.54 7.91 -3.46
N TYR A 177 9.92 9.10 -3.03
CA TYR A 177 11.24 9.38 -2.50
C TYR A 177 11.20 9.30 -0.97
N ARG A 178 12.31 8.86 -0.37
CA ARG A 178 12.50 8.91 1.07
C ARG A 178 12.63 10.37 1.50
N GLU A 179 11.83 10.80 2.47
CA GLU A 179 12.06 12.10 3.11
C GLU A 179 13.29 12.01 4.00
N SER A 180 14.18 13.00 3.92
CA SER A 180 15.26 13.16 4.89
C SER A 180 14.66 13.59 6.24
N ASP A 181 15.12 12.96 7.32
CA ASP A 181 14.78 13.37 8.69
C ASP A 181 15.20 14.82 9.00
#